data_AF-A0ABD5XRE4-F1
#
_entry.id   AF-A0ABD5XRE4-F1
#
_cell.length_a   1.000
_cell.length_b   1.000
_cell.length_c   1.000
_cell.angle_alpha   90.00
_cell.angle_beta   90.00
_cell.angle_gamma   90.00
#
_symmetry.space_group_name_H-M   'P 1'
#
loop_
_entity.id
_entity.type
_entity.pdbx_description
1 polymer ?
#
loop_
_entity_poly.entity_id
_entity_poly.type
_entity_poly.pdbx_seq_one_letter_code
_entity_poly.pdbx_strand_id
1 'polypeptide(L)'
;MATLQAATTSTGAIVSDPQAVRQLCENHCFGTLSWEVTDEGELTIWGFDDFEVYEARENGLPDYEGGIVTHEFLQELADHLEADEELDIQATGFTKCRFPVLAKRYVVRDGEVLHADLRSPTRSTSSVVRPPGGVRGDPVAVAP
;
A
#
# COMPACT_ATOMS: atom_id res chain seq x y z
N MET A 1 12.24 -22.92 -12.30
CA MET A 1 11.44 -21.92 -11.55
C MET A 1 11.23 -20.75 -12.49
N ALA A 2 10.00 -20.29 -12.72
CA ALA A 2 9.77 -19.13 -13.58
C ALA A 2 10.06 -17.86 -12.77
N THR A 3 10.99 -17.03 -13.22
CA THR A 3 11.27 -15.74 -12.60
C THR A 3 10.06 -14.82 -12.78
N LEU A 4 9.53 -14.29 -11.68
CA LEU A 4 8.53 -13.22 -11.71
C LEU A 4 9.21 -11.95 -12.23
N GLN A 5 8.62 -11.31 -13.24
CA GLN A 5 8.98 -9.98 -13.68
C GLN A 5 7.86 -9.05 -13.23
N ALA A 6 8.17 -8.09 -12.37
CA ALA A 6 7.22 -7.14 -11.83
C ALA A 6 7.69 -5.70 -12.06
N ALA A 7 6.74 -4.78 -12.03
CA ALA A 7 6.98 -3.35 -12.01
C ALA A 7 6.02 -2.71 -11.01
N THR A 8 6.54 -1.75 -10.26
CA THR A 8 5.81 -0.95 -9.29
C THR A 8 5.88 0.51 -9.69
N THR A 9 4.77 1.22 -9.52
CA THR A 9 4.68 2.67 -9.64
C THR A 9 3.68 3.19 -8.62
N SER A 10 3.91 4.39 -8.11
CA SER A 10 2.93 5.13 -7.33
C SER A 10 2.44 6.38 -8.08
N THR A 11 1.33 6.96 -7.62
CA THR A 11 1.08 8.39 -7.79
C THR A 11 2.10 9.20 -6.99
N GLY A 12 2.15 10.51 -7.21
CA GLY A 12 2.77 11.43 -6.25
C GLY A 12 1.75 11.80 -5.17
N ALA A 13 2.22 11.97 -3.93
CA ALA A 13 1.42 12.47 -2.82
C ALA A 13 2.22 13.46 -2.00
N ILE A 14 1.61 14.58 -1.62
CA ILE A 14 2.27 15.59 -0.79
C ILE A 14 2.33 15.11 0.67
N VAL A 15 3.51 15.21 1.26
CA VAL A 15 3.75 14.85 2.66
C VAL A 15 3.91 16.09 3.53
N SER A 16 3.39 16.01 4.75
CA SER A 16 3.41 17.11 5.74
C SER A 16 4.78 17.35 6.35
N ASP A 17 5.61 16.31 6.48
CA ASP A 17 7.00 16.40 6.92
C ASP A 17 7.93 15.61 5.96
N PRO A 18 8.48 16.28 4.93
CA PRO A 18 9.39 15.65 3.98
C PRO A 18 10.65 15.05 4.61
N GLN A 19 11.14 15.59 5.73
CA GLN A 19 12.34 15.07 6.38
C GLN A 19 12.03 13.80 7.17
N ALA A 20 10.91 13.78 7.90
CA ALA A 20 10.45 12.58 8.59
C ALA A 20 10.18 11.43 7.61
N VAL A 21 9.54 11.72 6.47
CA VAL A 21 9.28 10.70 5.44
C VAL A 21 10.56 10.18 4.79
N ARG A 22 11.55 11.06 4.52
CA ARG A 22 12.87 10.61 4.04
C ARG A 22 13.52 9.66 5.04
N GLN A 23 13.52 10.02 6.33
CA GLN A 23 14.08 9.17 7.37
C GLN A 23 13.32 7.84 7.50
N LEU A 24 11.99 7.87 7.40
CA LEU A 24 11.15 6.68 7.40
C LEU A 24 11.52 5.75 6.23
N CYS A 25 11.66 6.28 5.03
CA CYS A 25 12.06 5.50 3.86
C CYS A 25 13.51 5.02 3.93
N GLU A 26 14.44 5.77 4.54
CA GLU A 26 15.83 5.36 4.76
C GLU A 26 15.97 4.23 5.79
N ASN A 27 15.08 4.18 6.79
CA ASN A 27 15.04 3.12 7.79
C ASN A 27 14.45 1.80 7.24
N HIS A 28 13.92 1.82 6.01
CA HIS A 28 13.31 0.68 5.35
C HIS A 28 14.04 0.33 4.06
N CYS A 29 13.92 -0.92 3.62
CA CYS A 29 14.48 -1.41 2.38
C CYS A 29 13.36 -1.79 1.41
N PHE A 30 13.37 -1.17 0.24
CA PHE A 30 12.40 -1.40 -0.85
C PHE A 30 12.95 -2.36 -1.91
N GLY A 31 13.98 -3.14 -1.56
CA GLY A 31 14.67 -4.03 -2.48
C GLY A 31 15.31 -3.27 -3.63
N THR A 32 14.79 -3.47 -4.84
CA THR A 32 15.27 -2.79 -6.06
C THR A 32 14.42 -1.60 -6.50
N LEU A 33 13.35 -1.29 -5.75
CA LEU A 33 12.53 -0.12 -6.02
C LEU A 33 13.26 1.16 -5.57
N SER A 34 12.99 2.22 -6.30
CA SER A 34 13.42 3.58 -6.00
C SER A 34 12.27 4.36 -5.37
N TRP A 35 12.61 5.35 -4.57
CA TRP A 35 11.68 6.30 -4.01
C TRP A 35 12.34 7.68 -3.98
N GLU A 36 11.53 8.73 -3.99
CA GLU A 36 12.00 10.10 -3.88
C GLU A 36 10.95 10.94 -3.15
N VAL A 37 11.43 11.84 -2.30
CA VAL A 37 10.65 12.96 -1.78
C VAL A 37 11.25 14.23 -2.37
N THR A 38 10.50 14.90 -3.24
CA THR A 38 10.98 16.10 -3.95
C THR A 38 11.19 17.28 -3.00
N ASP A 39 11.74 18.39 -3.52
CA ASP A 39 11.88 19.63 -2.75
C ASP A 39 10.52 20.26 -2.41
N GLU A 40 9.49 19.98 -3.20
CA GLU A 40 8.10 20.35 -2.96
C GLU A 40 7.39 19.41 -1.97
N GLY A 41 8.07 18.36 -1.49
CA GLY A 41 7.50 17.40 -0.55
C GLY A 41 6.60 16.35 -1.19
N GLU A 42 6.71 16.10 -2.49
CA GLU A 42 5.97 15.04 -3.17
C GLU A 42 6.73 13.71 -3.05
N LEU A 43 6.10 12.69 -2.45
CA LEU A 43 6.62 11.33 -2.38
C LEU A 43 6.19 10.52 -3.62
N THR A 44 7.16 9.86 -4.25
CA THR A 44 6.93 8.89 -5.34
C THR A 44 7.76 7.62 -5.14
N ILE A 45 7.24 6.47 -5.59
CA ILE A 45 7.86 5.15 -5.51
C ILE A 45 7.73 4.45 -6.87
N TRP A 46 8.82 3.89 -7.39
CA TRP A 46 8.79 3.21 -8.68
C TRP A 46 9.92 2.19 -8.83
N GLY A 47 9.79 1.25 -9.77
CA GLY A 47 10.89 0.35 -10.12
C GLY A 47 10.43 -0.97 -10.74
N PHE A 48 11.38 -1.88 -10.91
CA PHE A 48 11.16 -3.19 -11.54
C PHE A 48 11.17 -4.32 -10.51
N ASP A 49 10.24 -4.25 -9.56
CA ASP A 49 10.02 -5.30 -8.56
C ASP A 49 8.56 -5.31 -8.08
N ASP A 50 8.22 -6.33 -7.29
CA ASP A 50 7.01 -6.31 -6.46
C ASP A 50 7.14 -5.26 -5.34
N PHE A 51 6.02 -4.71 -4.86
CA PHE A 51 6.04 -3.79 -3.73
C PHE A 51 6.06 -4.59 -2.42
N GLU A 52 7.26 -4.77 -1.90
CA GLU A 52 7.53 -5.37 -0.59
C GLU A 52 8.59 -4.53 0.13
N VAL A 53 8.22 -4.06 1.33
CA VAL A 53 9.08 -3.28 2.22
C VAL A 53 9.55 -4.15 3.38
N TYR A 54 10.84 -4.02 3.69
CA TYR A 54 11.53 -4.70 4.78
C TYR A 54 12.13 -3.65 5.73
N GLU A 55 12.43 -4.02 6.97
CA GLU A 55 13.34 -3.19 7.78
C GLU A 55 14.73 -3.15 7.14
N ALA A 56 15.39 -1.99 7.17
CA ALA A 56 16.76 -1.86 6.73
C ALA A 56 17.73 -2.28 7.85
N ARG A 57 18.65 -3.19 7.54
CA ARG A 57 19.80 -3.47 8.41
C ARG A 57 20.79 -2.31 8.39
N GLU A 58 21.76 -2.30 9.30
CA GLU A 58 22.82 -1.27 9.36
C GLU A 58 23.60 -1.09 8.05
N ASN A 59 23.62 -2.10 7.18
CA ASN A 59 24.27 -2.07 5.86
C ASN A 59 23.32 -1.70 4.70
N GLY A 60 22.09 -1.29 4.99
CA GLY A 60 21.05 -0.93 4.01
C GLY A 60 20.42 -2.12 3.28
N LEU A 61 20.81 -3.36 3.61
CA LEU A 61 20.20 -4.56 3.05
C LEU A 61 18.91 -4.92 3.80
N PRO A 62 17.95 -5.58 3.13
CA PRO A 62 16.69 -5.97 3.76
C PRO A 62 16.91 -7.01 4.87
N ASP A 63 16.19 -6.85 5.97
CA ASP A 63 16.13 -7.87 7.01
C ASP A 63 15.13 -8.98 6.68
N TYR A 64 15.59 -9.99 5.94
CA TYR A 64 14.77 -11.15 5.62
C TYR A 64 14.38 -12.01 6.83
N GLU A 65 15.04 -11.87 7.98
CA GLU A 65 14.67 -12.61 9.20
C GLU A 65 13.48 -11.96 9.91
N GLY A 66 13.41 -10.63 9.94
CA GLY A 66 12.25 -9.86 10.43
C GLY A 66 11.01 -9.98 9.54
N GLY A 67 11.20 -10.23 8.25
CA GLY A 67 10.12 -10.46 7.28
C GLY A 67 9.61 -9.17 6.62
N ILE A 68 8.47 -9.27 5.94
CA ILE A 68 7.86 -8.18 5.18
C ILE A 68 7.02 -7.31 6.13
N VAL A 69 7.30 -6.00 6.15
CA VAL A 69 6.65 -4.99 7.02
C VAL A 69 5.89 -3.93 6.22
N THR A 70 5.40 -4.30 5.04
CA THR A 70 4.79 -3.35 4.08
C THR A 70 3.57 -2.64 4.64
N HIS A 71 2.72 -3.34 5.38
CA HIS A 71 1.50 -2.72 5.91
C HIS A 71 1.81 -1.75 7.04
N GLU A 72 2.75 -2.13 7.91
CA GLU A 72 3.23 -1.34 9.03
C GLU A 72 3.89 -0.05 8.54
N PHE A 73 4.79 -0.16 7.56
CA PHE A 73 5.40 0.99 6.90
C PHE A 73 4.35 1.94 6.30
N LEU A 74 3.39 1.41 5.55
CA LEU A 74 2.34 2.24 4.93
C LEU A 74 1.41 2.88 5.96
N GLN A 75 1.18 2.20 7.09
CA GLN A 75 0.36 2.72 8.17
C GLN A 75 1.04 3.89 8.88
N GLU A 76 2.35 3.81 9.10
CA GLU A 76 3.14 4.94 9.62
C GLU A 76 3.22 6.08 8.60
N LEU A 77 3.43 5.77 7.32
CA LEU A 77 3.43 6.76 6.24
C LEU A 77 2.09 7.50 6.13
N ALA A 78 0.97 6.84 6.42
CA ALA A 78 -0.37 7.43 6.33
C ALA A 78 -0.53 8.66 7.24
N ASP A 79 0.14 8.69 8.39
CA ASP A 79 0.11 9.81 9.33
C ASP A 79 0.94 11.01 8.84
N HIS A 80 1.73 10.83 7.78
CA HIS A 80 2.58 11.85 7.19
C HIS A 80 2.04 12.44 5.88
N LEU A 81 0.96 11.91 5.32
CA LEU A 81 0.32 12.53 4.15
C LEU A 81 -0.38 13.83 4.55
N GLU A 82 -0.35 14.84 3.69
CA GLU A 82 -1.19 16.03 3.85
C GLU A 82 -2.69 15.67 3.79
N ALA A 83 -3.54 16.55 4.32
CA ALA A 83 -4.98 16.33 4.30
C ALA A 83 -5.50 16.22 2.86
N ASP A 84 -6.40 15.27 2.60
CA ASP A 84 -6.99 14.96 1.30
C ASP A 84 -6.00 14.42 0.23
N GLU A 85 -4.74 14.17 0.57
CA GLU A 85 -3.77 13.50 -0.31
C GLU A 85 -3.95 11.97 -0.32
N GLU A 86 -3.64 11.36 -1.46
CA GLU A 86 -3.75 9.91 -1.66
C GLU A 86 -2.51 9.38 -2.39
N LEU A 87 -1.80 8.44 -1.75
CA LEU A 87 -0.73 7.69 -2.40
C LEU A 87 -1.28 6.34 -2.89
N ASP A 88 -1.39 6.19 -4.22
CA ASP A 88 -1.84 4.96 -4.87
C ASP A 88 -0.64 4.24 -5.48
N ILE A 89 -0.28 3.09 -4.90
CA ILE A 89 0.85 2.25 -5.30
C ILE A 89 0.32 1.01 -6.01
N GLN A 90 0.79 0.79 -7.24
CA GLN A 90 0.38 -0.33 -8.08
C GLN A 90 1.60 -1.17 -8.46
N ALA A 91 1.55 -2.46 -8.14
CA ALA A 91 2.54 -3.44 -8.56
C ALA A 91 1.88 -4.45 -9.49
N THR A 92 2.47 -4.70 -10.66
CA THR A 92 1.97 -5.72 -11.60
C THR A 92 3.11 -6.60 -12.08
N GLY A 93 2.85 -7.88 -12.27
CA GLY A 93 3.88 -8.82 -12.67
C GLY A 93 3.39 -10.08 -13.38
N PHE A 94 4.28 -10.64 -14.19
CA PHE A 94 4.03 -11.83 -14.99
C PHE A 94 5.17 -12.83 -14.84
N THR A 95 4.88 -14.10 -15.11
CA THR A 95 5.89 -15.16 -15.29
C THR A 95 5.83 -15.62 -16.73
N LYS A 96 6.98 -16.01 -17.33
CA LYS A 96 7.03 -16.45 -18.74
C LYS A 96 5.88 -17.42 -19.06
N CYS A 97 5.07 -17.06 -20.06
CA CYS A 97 3.92 -17.79 -20.60
C CYS A 97 2.63 -17.84 -19.72
N ARG A 98 2.45 -16.97 -18.71
CA ARG A 98 1.19 -16.81 -17.98
C ARG A 98 0.74 -15.33 -17.92
N PHE A 99 -0.57 -15.08 -18.13
CA PHE A 99 -1.27 -13.80 -17.87
C PHE A 99 -0.95 -13.28 -16.44
N PRO A 100 -1.10 -11.99 -16.09
CA PRO A 100 -0.54 -11.39 -14.88
C PRO A 100 -0.82 -12.28 -13.67
N VAL A 101 0.27 -12.81 -13.10
CA VAL A 101 0.24 -13.66 -11.91
C VAL A 101 0.35 -12.83 -10.66
N LEU A 102 0.62 -11.52 -10.80
CA LEU A 102 0.68 -10.55 -9.72
C LEU A 102 -0.02 -9.28 -10.19
N ALA A 103 -0.99 -8.82 -9.40
CA ALA A 103 -1.36 -7.42 -9.38
C ALA A 103 -1.77 -7.07 -7.96
N LYS A 104 -1.02 -6.15 -7.36
CA LYS A 104 -1.31 -5.57 -6.06
C LYS A 104 -1.59 -4.08 -6.22
N ARG A 105 -2.45 -3.56 -5.36
CA ARG A 105 -2.68 -2.14 -5.20
C ARG A 105 -2.76 -1.80 -3.73
N TYR A 106 -2.00 -0.79 -3.31
CA TYR A 106 -2.11 -0.16 -2.02
C TYR A 106 -2.59 1.27 -2.22
N VAL A 107 -3.56 1.70 -1.43
CA VAL A 107 -4.01 3.10 -1.39
C VAL A 107 -3.85 3.58 0.04
N VAL A 108 -3.04 4.62 0.24
CA VAL A 108 -2.82 5.26 1.53
C VAL A 108 -3.48 6.63 1.52
N ARG A 109 -4.38 6.87 2.46
CA ARG A 109 -5.09 8.15 2.63
C ARG A 109 -5.79 8.19 3.98
N ASP A 110 -6.05 9.38 4.50
CA ASP A 110 -6.86 9.58 5.71
C ASP A 110 -6.40 8.73 6.92
N GLY A 111 -5.10 8.46 7.05
CA GLY A 111 -4.56 7.58 8.11
C GLY A 111 -4.86 6.09 7.92
N GLU A 112 -5.39 5.67 6.77
CA GLU A 112 -5.76 4.29 6.45
C GLU A 112 -4.97 3.72 5.27
N VAL A 113 -4.79 2.40 5.26
CA VAL A 113 -4.18 1.64 4.17
C VAL A 113 -5.18 0.63 3.60
N LEU A 114 -5.57 0.82 2.34
CA LEU A 114 -6.40 -0.12 1.59
C LEU A 114 -5.52 -1.00 0.70
N HIS A 115 -5.78 -2.31 0.69
CA HIS A 115 -4.97 -3.27 -0.07
C HIS A 115 -5.85 -4.22 -0.90
N ALA A 116 -5.44 -4.47 -2.15
CA ALA A 116 -6.01 -5.50 -3.03
C ALA A 116 -4.90 -6.30 -3.72
N ASP A 117 -5.01 -7.64 -3.76
CA ASP A 117 -4.09 -8.55 -4.45
C ASP A 117 -4.88 -9.60 -5.26
N LEU A 118 -4.58 -9.73 -6.56
CA LEU A 118 -5.22 -10.70 -7.46
C LEU A 118 -4.83 -12.17 -7.17
N ARG A 119 -3.74 -12.41 -6.43
CA ARG A 119 -3.30 -13.76 -6.03
C ARG A 119 -4.11 -14.33 -4.87
N SER A 120 -4.85 -13.48 -4.16
CA SER A 120 -5.65 -13.84 -3.01
C SER A 120 -6.99 -14.44 -3.49
N PRO A 121 -7.26 -15.74 -3.28
CA PRO A 121 -8.53 -16.32 -3.68
C PRO A 121 -9.58 -15.99 -2.61
N THR A 122 -10.07 -14.75 -2.50
CA THR A 122 -11.45 -14.43 -2.05
C THR A 122 -11.75 -12.93 -1.93
N ARG A 123 -12.87 -12.55 -2.56
CA ARG A 123 -13.93 -11.57 -2.19
C ARG A 123 -13.51 -10.34 -1.37
N SER A 124 -13.63 -9.15 -1.97
CA SER A 124 -13.67 -7.87 -1.26
C SER A 124 -14.64 -7.93 -0.07
N THR A 125 -14.10 -8.04 1.13
CA THR A 125 -14.85 -7.75 2.36
C THR A 125 -14.60 -6.29 2.70
N SER A 126 -15.49 -5.43 2.24
CA SER A 126 -15.68 -4.12 2.88
C SER A 126 -16.25 -4.40 4.26
N SER A 127 -15.39 -4.32 5.28
CA SER A 127 -15.81 -4.34 6.68
C SER A 127 -16.33 -2.95 7.03
N VAL A 128 -17.59 -2.66 6.67
CA VAL A 128 -18.31 -1.56 7.31
C VAL A 128 -18.65 -2.02 8.72
N VAL A 129 -17.87 -1.58 9.71
CA VAL A 129 -18.23 -1.72 11.12
C VAL A 129 -19.45 -0.83 11.36
N ARG A 130 -20.65 -1.43 11.41
CA ARG A 130 -21.84 -0.73 11.91
C ARG A 130 -21.77 -0.64 13.44
N PRO A 131 -22.02 0.53 14.04
CA PRO A 131 -22.13 0.64 15.49
C PRO A 131 -23.34 -0.16 16.01
N PRO A 132 -23.26 -0.73 17.23
CA PRO A 132 -24.35 -1.50 17.80
C PRO A 132 -25.42 -0.54 18.34
N GLY A 133 -26.50 -0.35 17.58
CA GLY A 133 -27.64 0.43 18.07
C GLY A 133 -28.53 0.97 16.97
N GLY A 134 -29.41 0.12 16.42
CA GLY A 134 -30.44 0.55 15.48
C GLY A 134 -31.63 -0.40 15.56
N VAL A 135 -32.67 0.04 16.27
CA VAL A 135 -33.91 -0.70 16.52
C VAL A 135 -34.57 -1.10 15.19
N ARG A 136 -34.96 -2.37 15.06
CA ARG A 136 -35.82 -2.85 13.96
C ARG A 136 -37.16 -2.14 14.01
N GLY A 137 -37.44 -1.28 13.02
CA GLY A 137 -38.80 -0.91 12.67
C GLY A 137 -39.32 -1.90 11.62
N ASP A 138 -40.40 -2.60 11.93
CA ASP A 138 -41.07 -3.49 10.98
C ASP A 138 -41.61 -2.70 9.78
N PRO A 139 -41.60 -3.28 8.55
CA PRO A 139 -42.18 -2.64 7.39
C PRO A 139 -43.71 -2.69 7.50
N VAL A 140 -44.35 -1.52 7.62
CA VAL A 140 -45.78 -1.38 7.39
C VAL A 140 -46.05 -1.58 5.91
N ALA A 141 -46.79 -2.65 5.59
CA ALA A 141 -47.29 -2.92 4.25
C ALA A 141 -48.25 -1.80 3.82
N VAL A 142 -47.99 -1.19 2.67
CA VAL A 142 -48.96 -0.36 1.95
C VAL A 142 -49.59 -1.25 0.88
N ALA A 143 -50.88 -1.54 1.05
CA ALA A 143 -51.73 -2.16 0.03
C ALA A 143 -52.46 -1.05 -0.77
N PRO A 144 -53.05 -1.38 -1.94
CA PRO A 144 -53.06 -0.56 -3.16
C PRO A 144 -53.90 0.71 -3.11
#